data_AF-A0A928VLG1-F1
#
_entry.id   AF-A0A928VLG1-F1
#
_cell.length_a   1.000
_cell.length_b   1.000
_cell.length_c   1.000
_cell.angle_alpha   90.00
_cell.angle_beta   90.00
_cell.angle_gamma   90.00
#
_symmetry.space_group_name_H-M   'P 1'
#
loop_
_entity.id
_entity.type
_entity.pdbx_description
1 polymer ?
#
loop_
_entity_poly.entity_id
_entity_poly.type
_entity_poly.pdbx_seq_one_letter_code
_entity_poly.pdbx_strand_id
1 'polypeptide(L)' 'MTATEKLYQLLQTLPENQITEVLNFAEFLHQKQPTTPTTKTIPPGTLTGLRGIAKHPGSTPNEAELKAEYTDYLTQKYQ' A
#
# COMPACT_ATOMS: atom_id res chain seq x y z
N MET A 1 11.69 27.52 20.37
CA MET A 1 11.26 27.51 18.95
C MET A 1 10.76 26.12 18.62
N THR A 2 9.53 26.05 18.11
CA THR A 2 8.92 24.79 17.65
C THR A 2 9.36 24.47 16.22
N ALA A 3 9.26 23.21 15.81
CA ALA A 3 9.55 22.80 14.43
C ALA A 3 8.63 23.52 13.43
N THR A 4 7.37 23.75 13.81
CA THR A 4 6.36 24.46 13.02
C THR A 4 6.75 25.93 12.77
N GLU A 5 7.19 26.64 13.82
CA GLU A 5 7.66 28.04 13.70
C GLU A 5 8.85 28.17 12.75
N LYS A 6 9.82 27.25 12.85
CA LYS A 6 10.98 27.24 11.95
C LYS A 6 10.58 26.98 10.50
N LEU A 7 9.59 26.11 10.27
CA LEU A 7 9.09 25.78 8.93
C LEU A 7 8.41 27.00 8.28
N TYR A 8 7.57 27.73 9.03
CA TYR A 8 6.97 28.97 8.54
C TYR A 8 8.01 30.03 8.18
N GLN A 9 9.08 30.16 8.96
CA GLN A 9 10.14 31.12 8.68
C GLN A 9 10.96 30.73 7.43
N LEU A 10 11.14 29.43 7.17
CA LEU A 10 11.82 28.91 5.99
C LEU A 10 10.98 29.06 4.72
N LEU A 11 9.66 28.87 4.82
CA LEU A 11 8.74 29.06 3.70
C LEU A 11 8.70 30.51 3.20
N GLN A 12 8.96 31.49 4.07
CA GLN A 12 8.98 32.91 3.69
C GLN A 12 10.23 33.31 2.87
N THR A 13 11.30 32.52 2.93
CA THR A 13 12.57 32.84 2.25
C THR A 13 12.85 31.95 1.06
N LEU A 14 12.03 30.92 0.83
CA LEU A 14 12.18 29.98 -0.27
C LEU A 14 11.70 30.56 -1.60
N PRO A 15 12.40 30.30 -2.73
CA PRO A 15 11.90 30.60 -4.06
C PRO A 15 10.75 29.66 -4.44
N GLU A 16 9.85 30.13 -5.30
CA GLU A 16 8.59 29.45 -5.64
C GLU A 16 8.77 28.03 -6.17
N ASN A 17 9.82 27.77 -6.96
CA ASN A 17 10.14 26.44 -7.47
C ASN A 17 10.36 25.40 -6.36
N GLN A 18 10.98 25.81 -5.24
CA GLN A 18 11.22 24.91 -4.10
C GLN A 18 9.98 24.77 -3.21
N ILE A 19 9.09 25.76 -3.19
CA ILE A 19 7.81 25.67 -2.46
C ILE A 19 6.95 24.55 -3.06
N THR A 20 6.94 24.39 -4.38
CA THR A 20 6.23 23.29 -5.05
C THR A 20 6.73 21.92 -4.59
N GLU A 21 8.04 21.75 -4.43
CA GLU A 21 8.62 20.50 -3.93
C GLU A 21 8.21 20.21 -2.48
N VAL A 22 8.19 21.23 -1.62
CA VAL A 22 7.73 21.11 -0.23
C VAL A 22 6.24 20.74 -0.17
N LEU A 23 5.42 21.32 -1.05
CA LEU A 23 4.00 20.98 -1.21
C LEU A 23 3.82 19.51 -1.61
N ASN A 24 4.52 19.07 -2.65
CA ASN A 24 4.47 17.68 -3.12
C ASN A 24 4.89 16.69 -2.02
N PHE A 25 5.91 17.05 -1.23
CA PHE A 25 6.36 16.22 -0.11
C PHE A 25 5.32 16.16 1.02
N ALA A 26 4.69 17.29 1.36
CA ALA A 26 3.63 17.34 2.35
C ALA A 26 2.41 16.50 1.92
N GLU A 27 2.01 16.60 0.65
CA GLU A 27 0.95 15.77 0.08
C GLU A 27 1.30 14.28 0.15
N PHE A 28 2.54 13.93 -0.18
CA PHE A 28 3.01 12.55 -0.06
C PHE A 28 2.93 12.04 1.39
N LEU A 29 3.30 12.85 2.38
CA LEU A 29 3.18 12.48 3.79
C LEU A 29 1.72 12.27 4.21
N HIS A 30 0.79 13.10 3.73
CA HIS A 30 -0.64 12.92 3.97
C HIS A 30 -1.18 11.62 3.36
N GLN A 31 -0.73 11.25 2.16
CA GLN A 31 -1.12 10.01 1.50
C GLN A 31 -0.50 8.77 2.17
N LYS A 32 0.76 8.90 2.62
CA LYS A 32 1.49 7.83 3.30
C LYS A 32 1.07 7.68 4.76
N GLN A 33 0.39 8.68 5.32
CA GLN A 33 -0.18 8.57 6.65
C GLN A 33 -1.02 7.29 6.63
N PRO A 34 -0.69 6.30 7.48
CA PRO A 34 -1.44 5.08 7.53
C PRO A 34 -2.83 5.52 7.94
N THR A 35 -3.75 5.59 6.96
CA THR A 35 -5.17 5.61 7.23
C THR A 35 -5.32 4.46 8.20
N THR A 36 -5.64 4.79 9.46
CA THR A 36 -6.14 3.80 10.40
C THR A 36 -7.04 2.91 9.57
N PRO A 37 -6.80 1.58 9.54
CA PRO A 37 -7.59 0.71 8.70
C PRO A 37 -9.01 0.91 9.19
N THR A 38 -9.77 1.74 8.47
CA THR A 38 -11.20 1.78 8.59
C THR A 38 -11.51 0.34 8.25
N THR A 39 -11.97 -0.37 9.26
CA THR A 39 -12.55 -1.69 9.17
C THR A 39 -13.77 -1.52 8.28
N LYS A 40 -13.55 -1.32 6.98
CA LYS A 40 -14.51 -1.58 5.95
C LYS A 40 -14.71 -3.07 6.07
N THR A 41 -15.70 -3.44 6.87
CA THR A 41 -16.26 -4.78 6.93
C THR A 41 -16.59 -5.14 5.48
N ILE A 42 -15.66 -5.84 4.83
CA ILE A 42 -15.83 -6.32 3.47
C ILE A 42 -16.96 -7.33 3.57
N PRO A 43 -18.10 -7.11 2.89
CA PRO A 43 -19.21 -8.03 2.96
C PRO A 43 -18.74 -9.41 2.46
N PRO A 44 -19.06 -10.50 3.19
CA PRO A 44 -18.65 -11.84 2.81
C PRO A 44 -19.16 -12.15 1.40
N GLY A 45 -18.26 -12.59 0.51
CA GLY A 45 -18.56 -12.89 -0.89
C GLY A 45 -17.96 -11.92 -1.93
N THR A 46 -17.23 -10.88 -1.52
CA THR A 46 -16.46 -10.03 -2.46
C THR A 46 -14.98 -10.42 -2.49
N LEU A 47 -14.43 -10.62 -3.70
CA LEU A 47 -13.02 -10.97 -3.97
C LEU A 47 -11.99 -10.01 -3.32
N THR A 48 -12.44 -8.85 -2.87
CA THR A 48 -11.67 -7.86 -2.11
C THR A 48 -11.17 -8.40 -0.76
N GLY A 49 -11.79 -9.45 -0.21
CA GLY A 49 -11.33 -10.15 0.99
C GLY A 49 -10.06 -11.00 0.78
N LEU A 50 -9.61 -11.18 -0.47
CA LEU A 50 -8.39 -11.92 -0.83
C LEU A 50 -7.15 -11.01 -0.87
N ARG A 51 -7.14 -9.91 -0.11
CA ARG A 51 -5.99 -9.01 0.01
C ARG A 51 -4.91 -9.69 0.86
N GLY A 52 -4.15 -10.55 0.20
CA GLY A 52 -3.16 -11.47 0.75
C GLY A 52 -2.88 -12.66 -0.18
N ILE A 53 -3.76 -12.92 -1.16
CA ILE A 53 -3.67 -14.06 -2.10
C ILE A 53 -3.33 -13.62 -3.53
N ALA A 54 -3.48 -12.33 -3.85
CA ALA A 54 -2.96 -11.77 -5.09
C ALA A 54 -1.42 -11.71 -5.02
N LYS A 55 -0.77 -12.83 -5.38
CA LYS A 55 0.68 -12.88 -5.58
C LYS A 55 1.08 -11.77 -6.56
N HIS A 56 2.12 -11.01 -6.21
CA HIS A 56 2.57 -9.88 -7.03
C HIS A 56 2.93 -10.36 -8.44
N PRO A 57 2.59 -9.62 -9.50
CA PRO A 57 2.99 -9.95 -10.87
C PRO A 57 4.52 -9.81 -10.96
N GLY A 58 5.24 -10.90 -10.69
CA GLY A 58 6.70 -10.92 -10.58
C GLY A 58 7.26 -11.88 -9.53
N SER A 59 6.44 -12.42 -8.62
CA SER A 59 6.89 -13.47 -7.68
C SER A 59 6.85 -14.82 -8.40
N THR A 60 8.00 -15.35 -8.78
CA THR A 60 8.11 -16.75 -9.25
C THR A 60 7.59 -17.66 -8.13
N PRO A 61 6.55 -18.48 -8.38
CA PRO A 61 6.03 -19.39 -7.36
C PRO A 61 7.15 -20.33 -6.89
N ASN A 62 7.30 -20.48 -5.58
CA ASN A 62 8.24 -21.45 -5.03
C ASN A 62 7.75 -22.88 -5.37
N GLU A 63 8.67 -23.81 -5.63
CA GLU A 63 8.34 -25.18 -6.08
C GLU A 63 7.41 -25.91 -5.11
N ALA A 64 7.56 -25.63 -3.81
CA ALA A 64 6.69 -26.17 -2.76
C ALA A 64 5.22 -25.69 -2.88
N GLU A 65 5.01 -24.43 -3.25
CA GLU A 65 3.67 -23.86 -3.44
C GLU A 65 3.01 -24.41 -4.72
N LEU A 66 3.79 -24.54 -5.79
CA LEU A 66 3.33 -25.15 -7.05
C LEU A 66 2.86 -26.59 -6.86
N LYS A 67 3.56 -27.39 -6.05
CA LYS A 67 3.17 -28.77 -5.75
C LYS A 67 1.86 -28.83 -4.97
N ALA A 68 1.68 -27.95 -3.98
CA ALA A 68 0.46 -27.88 -3.19
C ALA A 68 -0.76 -27.50 -4.05
N GLU A 69 -0.63 -26.45 -4.87
CA GLU A 69 -1.69 -26.01 -5.79
C GLU A 69 -2.03 -27.11 -6.82
N TYR A 70 -1.03 -27.86 -7.30
CA TYR A 70 -1.23 -28.96 -8.23
C TYR A 70 -1.96 -30.15 -7.59
N THR A 71 -1.62 -30.51 -6.34
CA THR A 71 -2.32 -31.59 -5.62
C THR A 71 -3.76 -31.23 -5.31
N ASP A 72 -4.05 -29.98 -4.96
CA ASP A 72 -5.41 -29.52 -4.72
C ASP A 72 -6.26 -29.57 -6.00
N TYR A 73 -5.69 -29.14 -7.13
CA TYR A 73 -6.34 -29.21 -8.43
C TYR A 73 -6.68 -30.66 -8.85
N LEU A 74 -5.74 -31.59 -8.67
CA LEU A 74 -5.97 -33.00 -9.01
C LEU A 74 -7.06 -33.62 -8.13
N THR A 75 -7.07 -33.28 -6.85
CA THR A 75 -8.07 -33.78 -5.89
C THR A 75 -9.46 -33.29 -6.27
N GLN A 76 -9.62 -31.99 -6.56
CA GLN A 76 -10.90 -31.42 -6.97
C GLN A 76 -11.41 -31.95 -8.32
N LYS A 77 -10.53 -32.34 -9.23
CA LYS A 77 -10.90 -32.75 -10.58
C LYS A 77 -11.31 -34.22 -10.69
N TYR A 78 -10.81 -35.07 -9.81
CA TYR A 78 -10.95 -36.53 -9.92
C TYR A 78 -11.59 -37.20 -8.69
N GLN A 79 -11.96 -36.44 -7.66
CA GLN A 79 -12.95 -36.85 -6.64
C GLN A 79 -14.32 -36.29 -6.97
#